data_AF-A0A960X1F6-F1
#
_entry.id   AF-A0A960X1F6-F1
#
_cell.length_a   1.000
_cell.length_b   1.000
_cell.length_c   1.000
_cell.angle_alpha   90.00
_cell.angle_beta   90.00
_cell.angle_gamma   90.00
#
_symmetry.space_group_name_H-M   'P 1'
#
loop_
_entity.id
_entity.type
_entity.pdbx_description
1 polymer ?
#
loop_
_entity_poly.entity_id
_entity_poly.type
_entity_poly.pdbx_seq_one_letter_code
_entity_poly.pdbx_strand_id
1 'polypeptide(L)'
;TTAHIKKWHLGGRNDGYPGPLDYGFDFSWDAKTKDYNDPALWDSSAPGKTEYYNGLWLPLNPRHKGFATDKPNDPYRTDPGDDDRPLDGVSDLALRWLAKAKDGGKPFFLNLCPSLVHGPISTRDRKRLQHYCDKMGVPFPTNPGKITDKKNGQVNPYYAAMVDGLDWSIGKVLTFLETTDDPRQPGQKLIANSWLIISSDNGGAEGNFAPQERVADNSPLREGKSTVYEGGLRIPFIVMAPGVKPGSVSETPVNLIDLFPTFMSIAGAPRREDLKLDGCDLLPLLLGKETVARHADGRPRDTLYFTLPCGKTASSVIRRGGWKLVLNHTPEANGRPPVELFQLYHDDGRPADLGEQRDLAASQPEKRDELLVELQKWLHDLDAQLPYKNAKVAKPGQALPGAEKVPHVLGLSENDDRIEVRFETGSGKSAVIRADLIYTTNGSDELRDKSAHEEWHRLRAEVGDGIAFATAPPGMTHGIFCLRDENGFLIRS
;
A
#
# COMPACT_ATOMS: atom_id res chain seq x y z
N THR A 1 -7.96 20.01 13.45
CA THR A 1 -6.95 19.14 14.05
C THR A 1 -6.87 17.86 13.27
N THR A 2 -5.68 17.35 13.01
CA THR A 2 -5.46 16.15 12.20
C THR A 2 -4.81 15.03 13.02
N ALA A 3 -5.13 13.79 12.71
CA ALA A 3 -4.49 12.62 13.33
C ALA A 3 -4.18 11.52 12.33
N HIS A 4 -3.04 10.87 12.53
CA HIS A 4 -2.71 9.59 11.93
C HIS A 4 -2.61 8.51 13.02
N ILE A 5 -3.29 7.39 12.83
CA ILE A 5 -3.32 6.29 13.80
C ILE A 5 -2.99 4.98 13.08
N LYS A 6 -1.98 4.26 13.60
CA LYS A 6 -1.42 2.97 13.14
C LYS A 6 -0.52 3.03 11.91
N LYS A 7 -0.85 2.28 10.86
CA LYS A 7 0.11 1.81 9.85
C LYS A 7 0.61 3.00 9.05
N TRP A 8 1.92 3.19 9.03
CA TRP A 8 2.63 4.18 8.23
C TRP A 8 3.74 3.46 7.46
N HIS A 9 3.69 3.51 6.13
CA HIS A 9 4.68 2.86 5.26
C HIS A 9 5.55 3.86 4.49
N LEU A 10 5.48 5.13 4.85
CA LEU A 10 6.41 6.14 4.35
C LEU A 10 7.56 6.23 5.35
N GLY A 11 8.79 6.38 4.86
CA GLY A 11 10.00 6.40 5.71
C GLY A 11 10.77 5.07 5.81
N GLY A 12 12.00 5.16 6.33
CA GLY A 12 13.01 4.09 6.34
C GLY A 12 12.77 2.92 7.31
N ARG A 13 13.69 1.94 7.28
CA ARG A 13 13.60 0.67 8.03
C ARG A 13 13.77 0.82 9.55
N ASN A 14 14.37 1.93 10.01
CA ASN A 14 14.66 2.23 11.40
C ASN A 14 13.97 3.56 11.75
N ASP A 15 12.88 3.51 12.52
CA ASP A 15 12.22 4.70 13.09
C ASP A 15 11.57 5.71 12.11
N GLY A 16 11.18 5.27 10.91
CA GLY A 16 10.03 5.83 10.20
C GLY A 16 10.07 7.31 9.80
N TYR A 17 11.22 7.96 9.81
CA TYR A 17 11.35 9.34 9.33
C TYR A 17 11.35 9.40 7.78
N PRO A 18 10.66 10.36 7.17
CA PRO A 18 9.67 11.26 7.79
C PRO A 18 8.39 10.52 8.22
N GLY A 19 7.96 10.74 9.46
CA GLY A 19 6.77 10.18 10.09
C GLY A 19 5.54 11.09 9.91
N PRO A 20 4.34 10.68 10.34
CA PRO A 20 3.13 11.48 10.12
C PRO A 20 3.21 12.93 10.62
N LEU A 21 3.87 13.18 11.75
CA LEU A 21 4.05 14.55 12.27
C LEU A 21 4.84 15.44 11.29
N ASP A 22 5.84 14.87 10.60
CA ASP A 22 6.63 15.57 9.58
C ASP A 22 5.82 15.90 8.31
N TYR A 23 4.73 15.15 8.08
CA TYR A 23 3.74 15.44 7.02
C TYR A 23 2.60 16.34 7.50
N GLY A 24 2.74 16.98 8.67
CA GLY A 24 1.80 18.00 9.16
C GLY A 24 0.60 17.46 9.92
N PHE A 25 0.62 16.21 10.38
CA PHE A 25 -0.37 15.73 11.33
C PHE A 25 -0.18 16.38 12.72
N ASP A 26 -1.26 16.84 13.35
CA ASP A 26 -1.21 17.39 14.71
C ASP A 26 -1.01 16.30 15.77
N PHE A 27 -1.43 15.06 15.46
CA PHE A 27 -1.28 13.88 16.32
C PHE A 27 -0.84 12.68 15.48
N SER A 28 0.10 11.91 16.01
CA SER A 28 0.48 10.63 15.44
C SER A 28 0.45 9.56 16.53
N TRP A 29 0.00 8.38 16.15
CA TRP A 29 0.26 7.18 16.90
C TRP A 29 0.59 6.05 15.93
N ASP A 30 1.86 5.94 15.56
CA ASP A 30 2.35 4.86 14.70
C ASP A 30 3.11 3.79 15.50
N ALA A 31 3.21 2.59 14.92
CA ALA A 31 3.76 1.43 15.61
C ALA A 31 5.30 1.42 15.71
N LYS A 32 6.00 2.29 14.97
CA LYS A 32 7.44 2.19 14.73
C LYS A 32 8.22 3.31 15.41
N THR A 33 7.83 4.56 15.21
CA THR A 33 8.46 5.73 15.84
C THR A 33 8.15 5.78 17.33
N LYS A 34 6.98 5.24 17.72
CA LYS A 34 6.39 5.42 19.06
C LYS A 34 6.25 6.90 19.43
N ASP A 35 6.31 7.80 18.44
CA ASP A 35 6.18 9.22 18.65
C ASP A 35 4.75 9.49 19.11
N TYR A 36 4.69 9.84 20.38
CA TYR A 36 3.49 10.16 21.09
C TYR A 36 3.58 11.60 21.52
N ASN A 37 2.66 12.42 21.03
CA ASN A 37 2.70 13.86 21.26
C ASN A 37 1.50 14.40 22.06
N ASP A 38 0.76 13.54 22.80
CA ASP A 38 -0.43 13.99 23.55
C ASP A 38 -0.68 13.25 24.89
N PRO A 39 0.02 13.60 26.01
CA PRO A 39 -0.05 13.00 27.37
C PRO A 39 -1.45 12.56 27.87
N ALA A 40 -2.50 13.22 27.40
CA ALA A 40 -3.87 12.88 27.75
C ALA A 40 -4.31 11.52 27.17
N LEU A 41 -3.88 11.16 25.96
CA LEU A 41 -4.39 10.02 25.19
C LEU A 41 -3.56 8.72 25.34
N TRP A 42 -2.25 8.77 25.61
CA TRP A 42 -1.38 7.58 25.66
C TRP A 42 -0.08 7.76 26.48
N ASP A 43 -0.07 7.56 27.78
CA ASP A 43 1.15 7.75 28.58
C ASP A 43 1.79 6.41 28.95
N SER A 44 2.98 6.12 28.40
CA SER A 44 3.69 4.86 28.66
C SER A 44 4.16 4.70 30.11
N SER A 45 4.20 5.79 30.88
CA SER A 45 4.52 5.77 32.31
C SER A 45 3.29 5.56 33.20
N ALA A 46 2.08 5.64 32.62
CA ALA A 46 0.81 5.51 33.35
C ALA A 46 0.16 4.13 33.13
N PRO A 47 -0.14 3.37 34.20
CA PRO A 47 -0.89 2.12 34.10
C PRO A 47 -2.24 2.29 33.38
N GLY A 48 -2.63 1.33 32.54
CA GLY A 48 -3.88 1.34 31.76
C GLY A 48 -3.84 2.20 30.49
N LYS A 49 -2.79 3.02 30.31
CA LYS A 49 -2.52 3.77 29.08
C LYS A 49 -1.37 3.16 28.28
N THR A 50 -1.11 1.86 28.41
CA THR A 50 -0.13 1.09 27.62
C THR A 50 -0.78 -0.03 26.79
N GLU A 51 -2.10 -0.17 26.85
CA GLU A 51 -2.86 -1.30 26.29
C GLU A 51 -3.20 -1.12 24.80
N TYR A 52 -2.92 0.05 24.24
CA TYR A 52 -3.32 0.39 22.89
C TYR A 52 -2.42 -0.21 21.81
N TYR A 53 -1.18 -0.59 22.13
CA TYR A 53 -0.20 -1.04 21.15
C TYR A 53 -0.72 -2.20 20.30
N ASN A 54 -1.01 -1.92 19.03
CA ASN A 54 -1.49 -2.88 18.03
C ASN A 54 -2.83 -3.59 18.33
N GLY A 55 -3.47 -3.33 19.47
CA GLY A 55 -4.81 -3.80 19.82
C GLY A 55 -5.04 -5.29 19.48
N LEU A 56 -6.20 -5.59 18.89
CA LEU A 56 -6.59 -6.96 18.55
C LEU A 56 -5.75 -7.62 17.46
N TRP A 57 -4.96 -6.84 16.70
CA TRP A 57 -4.05 -7.41 15.70
C TRP A 57 -2.84 -8.14 16.33
N LEU A 58 -2.48 -7.86 17.60
CA LEU A 58 -1.31 -8.50 18.20
C LEU A 58 -1.39 -10.04 18.10
N PRO A 59 -0.34 -10.74 17.65
CA PRO A 59 -0.40 -12.19 17.52
C PRO A 59 -0.73 -12.89 18.83
N LEU A 60 -1.49 -13.97 18.74
CA LEU A 60 -1.53 -15.00 19.77
C LEU A 60 -0.45 -16.06 19.49
N ASN A 61 0.35 -16.38 20.51
CA ASN A 61 1.36 -17.44 20.43
C ASN A 61 1.28 -18.36 21.65
N PRO A 62 0.75 -19.60 21.52
CA PRO A 62 0.19 -20.18 20.31
C PRO A 62 -1.22 -19.65 19.97
N ARG A 63 -1.60 -19.56 18.69
CA ARG A 63 -2.82 -18.87 18.22
C ARG A 63 -4.19 -19.40 18.70
N HIS A 64 -4.21 -20.60 19.28
CA HIS A 64 -5.42 -21.27 19.80
C HIS A 64 -5.58 -21.10 21.33
N LYS A 65 -4.75 -20.26 21.96
CA LYS A 65 -4.77 -19.97 23.41
C LYS A 65 -4.67 -18.46 23.62
N GLY A 66 -5.00 -18.00 24.83
CA GLY A 66 -4.87 -16.59 25.21
C GLY A 66 -5.99 -15.70 24.67
N PHE A 67 -7.18 -16.26 24.47
CA PHE A 67 -8.38 -15.48 24.19
C PHE A 67 -8.67 -14.49 25.32
N ALA A 68 -9.26 -13.37 24.95
CA ALA A 68 -9.66 -12.35 25.91
C ALA A 68 -10.70 -12.90 26.91
N THR A 69 -10.66 -12.37 28.12
CA THR A 69 -11.55 -12.73 29.23
C THR A 69 -12.17 -11.48 29.86
N ASP A 70 -13.15 -11.66 30.73
CA ASP A 70 -13.81 -10.59 31.49
C ASP A 70 -13.03 -10.17 32.77
N LYS A 71 -11.86 -10.78 33.00
CA LYS A 71 -11.04 -10.54 34.20
C LYS A 71 -10.56 -9.08 34.24
N PRO A 72 -10.56 -8.42 35.41
CA PRO A 72 -10.17 -7.01 35.53
C PRO A 72 -8.77 -6.65 35.01
N ASN A 73 -7.82 -7.60 35.05
CA ASN A 73 -6.44 -7.39 34.65
C ASN A 73 -6.13 -7.92 33.23
N ASP A 74 -7.14 -8.32 32.47
CA ASP A 74 -6.95 -8.69 31.06
C ASP A 74 -6.87 -7.41 30.21
N PRO A 75 -5.75 -7.13 29.52
CA PRO A 75 -5.62 -5.91 28.71
C PRO A 75 -6.53 -5.91 27.48
N TYR A 76 -7.17 -7.03 27.15
CA TYR A 76 -8.17 -7.15 26.08
C TYR A 76 -9.56 -7.42 26.63
N ARG A 77 -9.83 -6.99 27.87
CA ARG A 77 -11.02 -7.36 28.62
C ARG A 77 -12.28 -7.33 27.76
N THR A 78 -13.05 -8.41 27.81
CA THR A 78 -14.32 -8.49 27.08
C THR A 78 -15.38 -7.63 27.75
N ASP A 79 -16.18 -6.93 26.94
CA ASP A 79 -17.30 -6.11 27.42
C ASP A 79 -18.65 -6.84 27.22
N PRO A 80 -19.32 -7.31 28.30
CA PRO A 80 -20.63 -7.95 28.20
C PRO A 80 -21.74 -7.00 27.67
N GLY A 81 -21.57 -5.69 27.82
CA GLY A 81 -22.47 -4.67 27.28
C GLY A 81 -22.31 -4.49 25.76
N ASP A 82 -21.28 -5.07 25.17
CA ASP A 82 -20.94 -4.99 23.77
C ASP A 82 -20.71 -6.38 23.18
N ASP A 83 -21.63 -7.30 23.46
CA ASP A 83 -21.65 -8.66 22.91
C ASP A 83 -20.32 -9.41 23.17
N ASP A 84 -19.72 -9.24 24.35
CA ASP A 84 -18.44 -9.82 24.79
C ASP A 84 -17.25 -9.48 23.88
N ARG A 85 -17.28 -8.31 23.22
CA ARG A 85 -16.19 -7.85 22.36
C ARG A 85 -14.93 -7.57 23.19
N PRO A 86 -13.76 -8.13 22.79
CA PRO A 86 -12.49 -7.76 23.40
C PRO A 86 -12.16 -6.29 23.17
N LEU A 87 -11.55 -5.62 24.15
CA LEU A 87 -11.04 -4.27 23.99
C LEU A 87 -10.02 -4.21 22.84
N ASP A 88 -10.31 -3.40 21.81
CA ASP A 88 -9.34 -3.01 20.79
C ASP A 88 -8.77 -1.64 21.09
N GLY A 89 -7.54 -1.61 21.56
CA GLY A 89 -6.92 -0.35 21.96
C GLY A 89 -6.66 0.63 20.82
N VAL A 90 -6.59 0.18 19.56
CA VAL A 90 -6.53 1.07 18.38
C VAL A 90 -7.85 1.83 18.21
N SER A 91 -8.96 1.10 18.26
CA SER A 91 -10.30 1.66 18.15
C SER A 91 -10.61 2.58 19.32
N ASP A 92 -10.29 2.16 20.55
CA ASP A 92 -10.45 2.99 21.74
C ASP A 92 -9.67 4.31 21.64
N LEU A 93 -8.39 4.26 21.23
CA LEU A 93 -7.58 5.47 21.04
C LEU A 93 -8.18 6.40 20.00
N ALA A 94 -8.68 5.86 18.88
CA ALA A 94 -9.34 6.65 17.84
C ALA A 94 -10.59 7.36 18.38
N LEU A 95 -11.44 6.66 19.16
CA LEU A 95 -12.63 7.24 19.78
C LEU A 95 -12.30 8.32 20.81
N ARG A 96 -11.28 8.10 21.65
CA ARG A 96 -10.83 9.11 22.63
C ARG A 96 -10.24 10.33 21.94
N TRP A 97 -9.49 10.13 20.85
CA TRP A 97 -9.01 11.24 20.04
C TRP A 97 -10.16 12.02 19.41
N LEU A 98 -11.16 11.35 18.83
CA LEU A 98 -12.36 12.01 18.26
C LEU A 98 -13.13 12.78 19.34
N ALA A 99 -13.29 12.21 20.54
CA ALA A 99 -13.92 12.86 21.68
C ALA A 99 -13.17 14.11 22.15
N LYS A 100 -11.84 14.12 22.08
CA LYS A 100 -11.03 15.32 22.33
C LYS A 100 -11.12 16.32 21.18
N ALA A 101 -11.03 15.85 19.94
CA ALA A 101 -10.96 16.68 18.75
C ALA A 101 -12.26 17.44 18.48
N LYS A 102 -13.43 16.85 18.77
CA LYS A 102 -14.73 17.51 18.58
C LYS A 102 -14.85 18.82 19.38
N ASP A 103 -14.25 18.88 20.57
CA ASP A 103 -14.33 20.02 21.48
C ASP A 103 -13.27 21.11 21.17
N GLY A 104 -12.38 20.86 20.19
CA GLY A 104 -11.32 21.78 19.80
C GLY A 104 -11.74 22.98 18.93
N GLY A 105 -13.05 23.13 18.64
CA GLY A 105 -13.60 24.26 17.89
C GLY A 105 -13.20 24.33 16.40
N LYS A 106 -12.52 23.30 15.88
CA LYS A 106 -12.04 23.21 14.49
C LYS A 106 -12.58 21.94 13.82
N PRO A 107 -12.64 21.86 12.47
CA PRO A 107 -12.84 20.58 11.79
C PRO A 107 -11.71 19.62 12.13
N PHE A 108 -11.99 18.32 12.04
CA PHE A 108 -11.00 17.27 12.27
C PHE A 108 -10.83 16.37 11.05
N PHE A 109 -9.64 15.80 10.91
CA PHE A 109 -9.32 14.76 9.91
C PHE A 109 -8.61 13.62 10.64
N LEU A 110 -9.13 12.40 10.50
CA LEU A 110 -8.55 11.20 11.09
C LEU A 110 -8.20 10.22 9.99
N ASN A 111 -6.90 9.96 9.83
CA ASN A 111 -6.40 8.85 9.03
C ASN A 111 -6.21 7.62 9.94
N LEU A 112 -7.22 6.75 9.98
CA LEU A 112 -7.21 5.54 10.80
C LEU A 112 -6.82 4.33 9.94
N CYS A 113 -5.59 3.84 10.12
CA CYS A 113 -5.01 2.77 9.31
C CYS A 113 -4.72 1.51 10.16
N PRO A 114 -5.74 0.81 10.70
CA PRO A 114 -5.54 -0.32 11.60
C PRO A 114 -4.72 -1.43 10.94
N SER A 115 -3.97 -2.20 11.75
CA SER A 115 -3.19 -3.33 11.24
C SER A 115 -4.08 -4.50 10.80
N LEU A 116 -5.32 -4.58 11.29
CA LEU A 116 -6.31 -5.53 10.82
C LEU A 116 -6.58 -5.29 9.32
N VAL A 117 -6.60 -6.30 8.46
CA VAL A 117 -6.56 -7.75 8.72
C VAL A 117 -5.24 -8.38 8.28
N HIS A 118 -4.12 -7.64 8.36
CA HIS A 118 -2.81 -8.17 8.00
C HIS A 118 -2.43 -9.35 8.90
N GLY A 119 -1.65 -10.31 8.38
CA GLY A 119 -1.06 -11.35 9.21
C GLY A 119 -0.19 -10.79 10.34
N PRO A 120 0.01 -11.55 11.44
CA PRO A 120 -0.33 -12.96 11.63
C PRO A 120 -1.82 -13.24 11.82
N ILE A 121 -2.30 -14.39 11.34
CA ILE A 121 -3.73 -14.74 11.30
C ILE A 121 -4.14 -15.41 12.61
N SER A 122 -4.76 -14.63 13.49
CA SER A 122 -5.25 -15.04 14.82
C SER A 122 -6.31 -14.06 15.34
N THR A 123 -7.10 -14.47 16.33
CA THR A 123 -8.05 -13.59 17.02
C THR A 123 -8.09 -13.87 18.51
N ARG A 124 -8.23 -12.82 19.32
CA ARG A 124 -8.52 -12.92 20.77
C ARG A 124 -10.00 -13.11 21.06
N ASP A 125 -10.87 -12.85 20.08
CA ASP A 125 -12.32 -12.99 20.24
C ASP A 125 -12.73 -14.46 20.10
N ARG A 126 -12.81 -15.16 21.23
CA ARG A 126 -13.21 -16.56 21.28
C ARG A 126 -14.62 -16.77 20.74
N LYS A 127 -15.54 -15.83 21.03
CA LYS A 127 -16.96 -15.94 20.66
C LYS A 127 -17.13 -15.84 19.14
N ARG A 128 -16.40 -14.92 18.48
CA ARG A 128 -16.43 -14.79 17.01
C ARG A 128 -15.70 -15.92 16.33
N LEU A 129 -14.57 -16.37 16.88
CA LEU A 129 -13.92 -17.57 16.36
C LEU A 129 -14.86 -18.78 16.39
N GLN A 130 -15.57 -19.00 17.51
CA GLN A 130 -16.56 -20.07 17.62
C GLN A 130 -17.68 -19.91 16.59
N HIS A 131 -18.25 -18.70 16.47
CA HIS A 131 -19.29 -18.43 15.48
C HIS A 131 -18.86 -18.80 14.05
N TYR A 132 -17.67 -18.38 13.63
CA TYR A 132 -17.16 -18.70 12.28
C TYR A 132 -16.74 -20.16 12.13
N CYS A 133 -16.27 -20.81 13.20
CA CYS A 133 -16.05 -22.25 13.21
C CYS A 133 -17.37 -23.01 12.91
N ASP A 134 -18.43 -22.67 13.63
CA ASP A 134 -19.75 -23.29 13.46
C ASP A 134 -20.33 -23.01 12.07
N LYS A 135 -20.26 -21.76 11.62
CA LYS A 135 -20.73 -21.33 10.30
C LYS A 135 -20.02 -22.04 9.15
N MET A 136 -18.72 -22.32 9.30
CA MET A 136 -17.90 -22.97 8.27
C MET A 136 -17.83 -24.49 8.40
N GLY A 137 -18.45 -25.07 9.44
CA GLY A 137 -18.42 -26.49 9.74
C GLY A 137 -17.02 -27.01 10.07
N VAL A 138 -16.21 -26.20 10.77
CA VAL A 138 -14.86 -26.58 11.21
C VAL A 138 -14.82 -26.64 12.74
N PRO A 139 -14.22 -27.68 13.36
CA PRO A 139 -14.11 -27.75 14.81
C PRO A 139 -13.35 -26.55 15.37
N PHE A 140 -13.69 -26.15 16.61
CA PHE A 140 -12.92 -25.14 17.31
C PHE A 140 -11.45 -25.60 17.45
N PRO A 141 -10.47 -24.76 17.11
CA PRO A 141 -9.06 -25.17 17.05
C PRO A 141 -8.51 -25.51 18.44
N THR A 142 -7.88 -26.68 18.58
CA THR A 142 -7.24 -27.16 19.81
C THR A 142 -5.71 -27.20 19.72
N ASN A 143 -5.14 -26.83 18.57
CA ASN A 143 -3.70 -26.75 18.32
C ASN A 143 -3.39 -25.53 17.42
N PRO A 144 -2.13 -25.06 17.33
CA PRO A 144 -1.79 -23.84 16.58
C PRO A 144 -1.63 -24.07 15.07
N GLY A 145 -1.78 -25.31 14.61
CA GLY A 145 -1.59 -25.71 13.23
C GLY A 145 -2.69 -25.19 12.31
N LYS A 146 -2.68 -25.73 11.09
CA LYS A 146 -3.63 -25.39 10.03
C LYS A 146 -5.07 -25.64 10.48
N ILE A 147 -5.96 -24.70 10.21
CA ILE A 147 -7.38 -24.79 10.63
C ILE A 147 -8.25 -25.51 9.61
N THR A 148 -7.86 -25.50 8.33
CA THR A 148 -8.62 -26.14 7.26
C THR A 148 -7.73 -26.49 6.07
N ASP A 149 -7.97 -27.63 5.42
CA ASP A 149 -7.31 -28.00 4.15
C ASP A 149 -8.03 -27.49 2.91
N LYS A 150 -9.20 -26.86 3.07
CA LYS A 150 -9.96 -26.28 1.96
C LYS A 150 -9.11 -25.21 1.26
N LYS A 151 -9.05 -25.30 -0.07
CA LYS A 151 -8.27 -24.40 -0.93
C LYS A 151 -9.10 -23.28 -1.57
N ASN A 152 -10.40 -23.50 -1.72
CA ASN A 152 -11.30 -22.60 -2.41
C ASN A 152 -12.33 -22.02 -1.44
N GLY A 153 -12.72 -20.77 -1.66
CA GLY A 153 -13.69 -20.05 -0.85
C GLY A 153 -13.07 -19.32 0.35
N GLN A 154 -13.91 -18.53 0.99
CA GLN A 154 -13.64 -17.87 2.28
C GLN A 154 -13.80 -18.90 3.41
N VAL A 155 -12.72 -19.60 3.74
CA VAL A 155 -12.76 -20.82 4.59
C VAL A 155 -12.02 -20.72 5.92
N ASN A 156 -11.41 -19.58 6.22
CA ASN A 156 -10.60 -19.40 7.41
C ASN A 156 -11.37 -18.67 8.51
N PRO A 157 -11.79 -19.33 9.60
CA PRO A 157 -12.60 -18.70 10.65
C PRO A 157 -11.78 -17.72 11.52
N TYR A 158 -10.45 -17.88 11.61
CA TYR A 158 -9.61 -16.85 12.24
C TYR A 158 -9.64 -15.56 11.42
N TYR A 159 -9.47 -15.66 10.10
CA TYR A 159 -9.52 -14.49 9.23
C TYR A 159 -10.89 -13.83 9.22
N ALA A 160 -11.97 -14.61 9.16
CA ALA A 160 -13.32 -14.09 9.26
C ALA A 160 -13.56 -13.35 10.58
N ALA A 161 -13.08 -13.87 11.71
CA ALA A 161 -13.15 -13.18 13.00
C ALA A 161 -12.31 -11.89 13.04
N MET A 162 -11.19 -11.81 12.32
CA MET A 162 -10.41 -10.57 12.19
C MET A 162 -11.14 -9.50 11.36
N VAL A 163 -11.76 -9.91 10.25
CA VAL A 163 -12.58 -9.02 9.39
C VAL A 163 -13.79 -8.50 10.17
N ASP A 164 -14.45 -9.39 10.92
CA ASP A 164 -15.55 -9.04 11.82
C ASP A 164 -15.12 -8.05 12.92
N GLY A 165 -13.92 -8.23 13.49
CA GLY A 165 -13.35 -7.26 14.42
C GLY A 165 -13.13 -5.88 13.79
N LEU A 166 -12.65 -5.82 12.54
CA LEU A 166 -12.51 -4.56 11.80
C LEU A 166 -13.86 -3.90 11.53
N ASP A 167 -14.87 -4.67 11.12
CA ASP A 167 -16.23 -4.20 10.90
C ASP A 167 -16.82 -3.58 12.19
N TRP A 168 -16.67 -4.27 13.32
CA TRP A 168 -17.07 -3.75 14.62
C TRP A 168 -16.35 -2.44 15.00
N SER A 169 -15.03 -2.36 14.78
CA SER A 169 -14.25 -1.14 15.01
C SER A 169 -14.76 0.05 14.19
N ILE A 170 -15.10 -0.18 12.91
CA ILE A 170 -15.70 0.84 12.05
C ILE A 170 -17.09 1.23 12.59
N GLY A 171 -17.90 0.25 13.01
CA GLY A 171 -19.20 0.46 13.64
C GLY A 171 -19.14 1.35 14.89
N LYS A 172 -18.10 1.22 15.70
CA LYS A 172 -17.86 2.12 16.85
C LYS A 172 -17.63 3.56 16.44
N VAL A 173 -16.81 3.81 15.41
CA VAL A 173 -16.59 5.17 14.88
C VAL A 173 -17.89 5.73 14.32
N LEU A 174 -18.64 4.94 13.55
CA LEU A 174 -19.93 5.35 13.01
C LEU A 174 -20.92 5.72 14.12
N THR A 175 -21.06 4.86 15.14
CA THR A 175 -21.95 5.09 16.29
C THR A 175 -21.55 6.36 17.04
N PHE A 176 -20.25 6.60 17.20
CA PHE A 176 -19.75 7.84 17.81
C PHE A 176 -20.20 9.08 17.02
N LEU A 177 -20.06 9.06 15.69
CA LEU A 177 -20.51 10.16 14.84
C LEU A 177 -22.03 10.36 14.88
N GLU A 178 -22.82 9.29 14.92
CA GLU A 178 -24.29 9.33 14.93
C GLU A 178 -24.87 9.82 16.26
N THR A 179 -24.22 9.51 17.38
CA THR A 179 -24.76 9.76 18.72
C THR A 179 -24.21 11.02 19.38
N THR A 180 -23.05 11.52 18.92
CA THR A 180 -22.36 12.67 19.51
C THR A 180 -22.81 13.98 18.87
N ASP A 181 -23.18 14.96 19.70
CA ASP A 181 -23.51 16.31 19.23
C ASP A 181 -22.29 17.00 18.62
N ASP A 182 -22.48 17.75 17.53
CA ASP A 182 -21.47 18.63 16.98
C ASP A 182 -21.52 19.99 17.70
N PRO A 183 -20.54 20.33 18.55
CA PRO A 183 -20.53 21.63 19.23
C PRO A 183 -20.39 22.81 18.27
N ARG A 184 -19.97 22.56 17.02
CA ARG A 184 -19.83 23.56 15.96
C ARG A 184 -21.13 23.77 15.20
N GLN A 185 -22.10 22.85 15.33
CA GLN A 185 -23.43 22.93 14.70
C GLN A 185 -24.53 22.56 15.70
N PRO A 186 -24.99 23.52 16.54
CA PRO A 186 -26.00 23.27 17.56
C PRO A 186 -27.25 22.58 17.01
N GLY A 187 -27.68 21.51 17.67
CA GLY A 187 -28.84 20.71 17.28
C GLY A 187 -28.56 19.62 16.24
N GLN A 188 -27.31 19.47 15.79
CA GLN A 188 -26.89 18.40 14.88
C GLN A 188 -25.88 17.45 15.52
N LYS A 189 -25.88 16.21 15.06
CA LYS A 189 -24.87 15.20 15.39
C LYS A 189 -23.67 15.33 14.47
N LEU A 190 -22.50 14.85 14.89
CA LEU A 190 -21.26 14.89 14.10
C LEU A 190 -21.44 14.28 12.71
N ILE A 191 -22.23 13.21 12.58
CA ILE A 191 -22.48 12.53 11.30
C ILE A 191 -23.06 13.46 10.22
N ALA A 192 -23.81 14.49 10.61
CA ALA A 192 -24.45 15.43 9.68
C ALA A 192 -23.44 16.31 8.92
N ASN A 193 -22.18 16.33 9.36
CA ASN A 193 -21.10 17.10 8.73
C ASN A 193 -19.78 16.29 8.61
N SER A 194 -19.87 14.95 8.66
CA SER A 194 -18.68 14.08 8.61
C SER A 194 -18.64 13.27 7.33
N TRP A 195 -17.44 13.17 6.74
CA TRP A 195 -17.16 12.25 5.64
C TRP A 195 -16.47 11.01 6.21
N LEU A 196 -17.10 9.85 6.06
CA LEU A 196 -16.53 8.55 6.39
C LEU A 196 -16.22 7.79 5.10
N ILE A 197 -14.92 7.55 4.86
CA ILE A 197 -14.43 6.81 3.69
C ILE A 197 -13.73 5.54 4.19
N ILE A 198 -14.20 4.39 3.72
CA ILE A 198 -13.66 3.07 4.08
C ILE A 198 -13.05 2.45 2.84
N SER A 199 -11.78 2.07 2.92
CA SER A 199 -11.08 1.41 1.83
C SER A 199 -9.94 0.52 2.32
N SER A 200 -9.14 -0.04 1.39
CA SER A 200 -8.00 -0.91 1.67
C SER A 200 -6.79 -0.48 0.84
N ASP A 201 -5.57 -0.72 1.32
CA ASP A 201 -4.34 -0.33 0.61
C ASP A 201 -4.02 -1.24 -0.60
N ASN A 202 -4.54 -2.46 -0.62
CA ASN A 202 -4.34 -3.44 -1.69
C ASN A 202 -5.37 -4.57 -1.61
N GLY A 203 -5.43 -5.42 -2.64
CA GLY A 203 -6.25 -6.63 -2.65
C GLY A 203 -5.89 -7.65 -1.56
N GLY A 204 -6.78 -8.62 -1.32
CA GLY A 204 -6.67 -9.59 -0.23
C GLY A 204 -5.45 -10.52 -0.35
N ALA A 205 -4.81 -10.82 0.77
CA ALA A 205 -3.73 -11.81 0.82
C ALA A 205 -4.33 -13.22 0.96
N GLU A 206 -4.31 -13.98 -0.12
CA GLU A 206 -4.99 -15.28 -0.15
C GLU A 206 -4.29 -16.37 0.67
N GLY A 207 -2.99 -16.24 0.93
CA GLY A 207 -2.17 -17.21 1.67
C GLY A 207 -0.77 -16.69 1.99
N ASN A 208 0.20 -17.59 2.18
CA ASN A 208 1.61 -17.35 2.56
C ASN A 208 1.86 -16.95 4.02
N PHE A 209 0.92 -17.22 4.91
CA PHE A 209 1.12 -17.08 6.36
C PHE A 209 1.50 -18.43 6.96
N ALA A 210 2.15 -18.42 8.13
CA ALA A 210 2.37 -19.64 8.92
C ALA A 210 1.21 -19.80 9.93
N PRO A 211 0.55 -20.96 10.02
CA PRO A 211 0.71 -22.16 9.17
C PRO A 211 0.20 -21.94 7.74
N GLN A 212 0.79 -22.63 6.76
CA GLN A 212 0.46 -22.49 5.34
C GLN A 212 -0.98 -22.93 5.04
N GLU A 213 -1.90 -21.98 4.97
CA GLU A 213 -3.32 -22.18 4.77
C GLU A 213 -3.93 -21.06 3.92
N ARG A 214 -5.11 -21.33 3.32
CA ARG A 214 -5.91 -20.29 2.65
C ARG A 214 -6.44 -19.34 3.72
N VAL A 215 -6.31 -18.04 3.49
CA VAL A 215 -6.68 -16.98 4.44
C VAL A 215 -7.84 -16.16 3.91
N ALA A 216 -7.69 -15.64 2.69
CA ALA A 216 -8.71 -14.92 1.96
C ALA A 216 -8.95 -15.57 0.59
N ASP A 217 -10.02 -15.16 -0.09
CA ASP A 217 -10.31 -15.55 -1.47
C ASP A 217 -10.83 -14.34 -2.26
N ASN A 218 -10.12 -13.94 -3.31
CA ASN A 218 -10.51 -12.80 -4.15
C ASN A 218 -11.37 -13.21 -5.35
N SER A 219 -11.72 -14.50 -5.47
CA SER A 219 -12.55 -15.01 -6.56
C SER A 219 -13.84 -14.18 -6.75
N PRO A 220 -14.24 -13.88 -7.99
CA PRO A 220 -13.70 -14.41 -9.24
C PRO A 220 -12.44 -13.69 -9.77
N LEU A 221 -11.89 -12.71 -9.04
CA LEU A 221 -10.73 -11.95 -9.48
C LEU A 221 -9.46 -12.80 -9.36
N ARG A 222 -8.52 -12.60 -10.29
CA ARG A 222 -7.26 -13.34 -10.31
C ARG A 222 -6.29 -12.85 -9.25
N GLU A 223 -5.76 -13.80 -8.48
CA GLU A 223 -4.71 -13.61 -7.49
C GLU A 223 -5.07 -12.59 -6.39
N GLY A 224 -4.09 -11.89 -5.82
CA GLY A 224 -4.25 -11.12 -4.59
C GLY A 224 -3.10 -10.16 -4.33
N LYS A 225 -2.92 -9.80 -3.06
CA LYS A 225 -1.82 -8.96 -2.57
C LYS A 225 -0.47 -9.27 -3.26
N SER A 226 0.28 -8.22 -3.59
CA SER A 226 1.60 -8.28 -4.27
C SER A 226 1.57 -8.72 -5.74
N THR A 227 0.41 -8.64 -6.39
CA THR A 227 0.22 -8.94 -7.81
C THR A 227 -0.51 -7.78 -8.50
N VAL A 228 -0.40 -7.69 -9.82
CA VAL A 228 -1.02 -6.61 -10.62
C VAL A 228 -2.33 -7.04 -11.30
N TYR A 229 -2.82 -8.23 -10.97
CA TYR A 229 -4.12 -8.74 -11.44
C TYR A 229 -5.27 -8.11 -10.63
N GLU A 230 -6.50 -8.25 -11.09
CA GLU A 230 -7.67 -7.60 -10.50
C GLU A 230 -7.82 -7.94 -9.00
N GLY A 231 -7.47 -9.15 -8.58
CA GLY A 231 -7.53 -9.54 -7.16
C GLY A 231 -6.48 -8.86 -6.29
N GLY A 232 -5.40 -8.33 -6.87
CA GLY A 232 -4.37 -7.54 -6.20
C GLY A 232 -4.60 -6.03 -6.23
N LEU A 233 -5.26 -5.52 -7.27
CA LEU A 233 -5.50 -4.08 -7.48
C LEU A 233 -6.88 -3.61 -6.99
N ARG A 234 -7.92 -4.45 -7.11
CA ARG A 234 -9.29 -4.06 -6.76
C ARG A 234 -9.51 -4.15 -5.25
N ILE A 235 -10.10 -3.12 -4.69
CA ILE A 235 -10.30 -2.93 -3.24
C ILE A 235 -11.75 -2.51 -2.96
N PRO A 236 -12.26 -2.75 -1.74
CA PRO A 236 -13.51 -2.11 -1.32
C PRO A 236 -13.31 -0.58 -1.23
N PHE A 237 -14.33 0.18 -1.61
CA PHE A 237 -14.36 1.64 -1.47
C PHE A 237 -15.79 2.08 -1.17
N ILE A 238 -16.03 2.51 0.07
CA ILE A 238 -17.35 2.91 0.58
C ILE A 238 -17.24 4.34 1.09
N VAL A 239 -18.20 5.18 0.72
CA VAL A 239 -18.29 6.56 1.21
C VAL A 239 -19.65 6.79 1.81
N MET A 240 -19.66 7.34 3.03
CA MET A 240 -20.84 7.87 3.69
C MET A 240 -20.56 9.32 4.07
N ALA A 241 -21.38 10.23 3.56
CA ALA A 241 -21.24 11.66 3.85
C ALA A 241 -22.54 12.41 3.54
N PRO A 242 -22.71 13.64 4.04
CA PRO A 242 -23.82 14.51 3.68
C PRO A 242 -23.91 14.70 2.16
N GLY A 243 -25.12 14.55 1.61
CA GLY A 243 -25.38 14.70 0.17
C GLY A 243 -25.02 13.48 -0.69
N VAL A 244 -24.31 12.49 -0.15
CA VAL A 244 -24.12 11.19 -0.84
C VAL A 244 -25.40 10.37 -0.71
N LYS A 245 -25.93 9.87 -1.84
CA LYS A 245 -27.18 9.11 -1.86
C LYS A 245 -26.99 7.75 -1.15
N PRO A 246 -27.75 7.43 -0.08
CA PRO A 246 -27.64 6.14 0.58
C PRO A 246 -27.94 4.97 -0.37
N GLY A 247 -27.13 3.92 -0.29
CA GLY A 247 -27.28 2.71 -1.10
C GLY A 247 -26.97 2.89 -2.59
N SER A 248 -26.44 4.05 -3.02
CA SER A 248 -26.00 4.23 -4.41
C SER A 248 -24.73 3.42 -4.70
N VAL A 249 -24.60 2.97 -5.95
CA VAL A 249 -23.43 2.27 -6.46
C VAL A 249 -22.92 3.03 -7.68
N SER A 250 -21.60 3.20 -7.77
CA SER A 250 -20.92 3.72 -8.96
C SER A 250 -19.95 2.67 -9.48
N GLU A 251 -19.97 2.43 -10.79
CA GLU A 251 -19.03 1.55 -11.48
C GLU A 251 -17.85 2.34 -12.10
N THR A 252 -17.79 3.65 -11.85
CA THR A 252 -16.71 4.51 -12.34
C THR A 252 -15.37 4.06 -11.75
N PRO A 253 -14.34 3.81 -12.57
CA PRO A 253 -13.01 3.49 -12.05
C PRO A 253 -12.41 4.66 -11.26
N VAL A 254 -12.05 4.37 -10.01
CA VAL A 254 -11.38 5.30 -9.09
C VAL A 254 -10.11 4.66 -8.53
N ASN A 255 -9.22 5.48 -7.99
CA ASN A 255 -7.96 5.06 -7.39
C ASN A 255 -7.73 5.85 -6.09
N LEU A 256 -7.01 5.30 -5.11
CA LEU A 256 -6.74 5.99 -3.84
C LEU A 256 -6.01 7.33 -4.02
N ILE A 257 -5.25 7.53 -5.10
CA ILE A 257 -4.63 8.82 -5.41
C ILE A 257 -5.66 9.94 -5.61
N ASP A 258 -6.91 9.60 -5.91
CA ASP A 258 -8.03 10.54 -6.06
C ASP A 258 -8.46 11.15 -4.73
N LEU A 259 -8.15 10.51 -3.60
CA LEU A 259 -8.53 11.01 -2.29
C LEU A 259 -7.89 12.35 -1.97
N PHE A 260 -6.65 12.59 -2.43
CA PHE A 260 -5.96 13.85 -2.17
C PHE A 260 -6.70 15.08 -2.75
N PRO A 261 -6.96 15.18 -4.06
CA PRO A 261 -7.75 16.29 -4.61
C PRO A 261 -9.20 16.29 -4.09
N THR A 262 -9.79 15.12 -3.81
CA THR A 262 -11.14 15.03 -3.23
C THR A 262 -11.19 15.65 -1.82
N PHE A 263 -10.20 15.39 -0.97
CA PHE A 263 -10.09 15.99 0.37
C PHE A 263 -9.84 17.49 0.29
N MET A 264 -9.05 17.97 -0.68
CA MET A 264 -8.90 19.39 -0.92
C MET A 264 -10.24 20.05 -1.22
N SER A 265 -11.03 19.47 -2.13
CA SER A 265 -12.36 19.97 -2.48
C SER A 265 -13.34 19.94 -1.30
N ILE A 266 -13.37 18.85 -0.53
CA ILE A 266 -14.19 18.74 0.69
C ILE A 266 -13.82 19.81 1.72
N ALA A 267 -12.53 20.09 1.89
CA ALA A 267 -12.03 21.10 2.81
C ALA A 267 -12.18 22.55 2.30
N GLY A 268 -12.63 22.75 1.05
CA GLY A 268 -12.67 24.06 0.41
C GLY A 268 -11.28 24.65 0.14
N ALA A 269 -10.24 23.81 0.07
CA ALA A 269 -8.88 24.24 -0.25
C ALA A 269 -8.80 24.66 -1.73
N PRO A 270 -8.02 25.70 -2.07
CA PRO A 270 -7.85 26.11 -3.44
C PRO A 270 -7.14 25.01 -4.24
N ARG A 271 -7.51 24.89 -5.52
CA ARG A 271 -6.80 24.00 -6.44
C ARG A 271 -5.33 24.41 -6.56
N ARG A 272 -4.44 23.42 -6.58
CA ARG A 272 -2.98 23.59 -6.62
C ARG A 272 -2.41 22.95 -7.89
N GLU A 273 -2.42 23.70 -8.99
CA GLU A 273 -1.89 23.24 -10.28
C GLU A 273 -0.39 22.92 -10.23
N ASP A 274 0.33 23.57 -9.33
CA ASP A 274 1.76 23.39 -9.11
C ASP A 274 2.11 21.98 -8.59
N LEU A 275 1.16 21.29 -7.95
CA LEU A 275 1.36 19.92 -7.47
C LEU A 275 1.29 18.87 -8.57
N LYS A 276 0.78 19.21 -9.77
CA LYS A 276 0.63 18.29 -10.91
C LYS A 276 0.02 16.93 -10.52
N LEU A 277 -1.14 16.97 -9.87
CA LEU A 277 -1.80 15.78 -9.33
C LEU A 277 -2.31 14.84 -10.44
N ASP A 278 -2.04 13.54 -10.30
CA ASP A 278 -2.59 12.49 -11.17
C ASP A 278 -4.05 12.12 -10.82
N GLY A 279 -4.44 12.34 -9.56
CA GLY A 279 -5.76 12.03 -9.04
C GLY A 279 -6.87 12.92 -9.60
N CYS A 280 -8.07 12.36 -9.70
CA CYS A 280 -9.29 13.08 -10.06
C CYS A 280 -10.02 13.51 -8.78
N ASP A 281 -10.64 14.70 -8.79
CA ASP A 281 -11.57 15.06 -7.73
C ASP A 281 -12.87 14.25 -7.88
N LEU A 282 -13.16 13.41 -6.89
CA LEU A 282 -14.35 12.55 -6.86
C LEU A 282 -15.56 13.26 -6.26
N LEU A 283 -15.43 14.45 -5.67
CA LEU A 283 -16.55 15.10 -4.99
C LEU A 283 -17.81 15.24 -5.89
N PRO A 284 -17.73 15.64 -7.17
CA PRO A 284 -18.89 15.66 -8.06
C PRO A 284 -19.50 14.27 -8.30
N LEU A 285 -18.66 13.24 -8.43
CA LEU A 285 -19.09 11.84 -8.59
C LEU A 285 -19.81 11.33 -7.33
N LEU A 286 -19.24 11.59 -6.14
CA LEU A 286 -19.78 11.17 -4.85
C LEU A 286 -21.14 11.82 -4.56
N LEU A 287 -21.32 13.07 -4.98
CA LEU A 287 -22.59 13.81 -4.85
C LEU A 287 -23.59 13.52 -6.00
N GLY A 288 -23.28 12.59 -6.91
CA GLY A 288 -24.14 12.22 -8.03
C GLY A 288 -24.36 13.33 -9.06
N LYS A 289 -23.46 14.33 -9.10
CA LYS A 289 -23.49 15.42 -10.09
C LYS A 289 -22.84 15.00 -11.42
N GLU A 290 -21.96 14.01 -11.36
CA GLU A 290 -21.30 13.41 -12.52
C GLU A 290 -21.30 11.88 -12.44
N THR A 291 -21.12 11.23 -13.58
CA THR A 291 -21.04 9.77 -13.71
C THR A 291 -19.66 9.30 -14.19
N VAL A 292 -18.70 10.21 -14.29
CA VAL A 292 -17.32 9.93 -14.69
C VAL A 292 -16.37 10.73 -13.80
N ALA A 293 -15.20 10.17 -13.49
CA ALA A 293 -14.13 10.92 -12.86
C ALA A 293 -13.43 11.79 -13.93
N ARG A 294 -13.03 13.00 -13.57
CA ARG A 294 -12.34 13.93 -14.49
C ARG A 294 -10.99 14.36 -13.96
N HIS A 295 -10.01 14.40 -14.84
CA HIS A 295 -8.73 15.02 -14.55
C HIS A 295 -8.89 16.51 -14.31
N ALA A 296 -7.85 17.11 -13.75
CA ALA A 296 -7.76 18.54 -13.49
C ALA A 296 -8.06 19.39 -14.76
N ASP A 297 -7.66 18.92 -15.94
CA ASP A 297 -7.93 19.56 -17.24
C ASP A 297 -9.37 19.36 -17.80
N GLY A 298 -10.25 18.68 -17.05
CA GLY A 298 -11.64 18.39 -17.43
C GLY A 298 -11.83 17.15 -18.29
N ARG A 299 -10.74 16.49 -18.75
CA ARG A 299 -10.85 15.26 -19.52
C ARG A 299 -11.43 14.13 -18.67
N PRO A 300 -12.39 13.35 -19.18
CA PRO A 300 -12.87 12.16 -18.48
C PRO A 300 -11.72 11.15 -18.35
N ARG A 301 -11.64 10.49 -17.19
CA ARG A 301 -10.69 9.39 -17.00
C ARG A 301 -11.17 8.17 -17.76
N ASP A 302 -10.40 7.77 -18.77
CA ASP A 302 -10.55 6.50 -19.50
C ASP A 302 -9.45 5.49 -19.15
N THR A 303 -8.35 5.95 -18.54
CA THR A 303 -7.15 5.14 -18.29
C THR A 303 -6.70 5.18 -16.83
N LEU A 304 -6.23 4.03 -16.33
CA LEU A 304 -5.49 3.87 -15.08
C LEU A 304 -4.17 3.18 -15.36
N TYR A 305 -3.11 3.59 -14.66
CA TYR A 305 -1.80 2.98 -14.74
C TYR A 305 -1.34 2.48 -13.37
N PHE A 306 -0.58 1.39 -13.36
CA PHE A 306 0.02 0.85 -12.15
C PHE A 306 1.45 0.39 -12.45
N THR A 307 2.36 0.55 -11.50
CA THR A 307 3.70 -0.04 -11.60
C THR A 307 4.08 -0.64 -10.26
N LEU A 308 4.51 -1.91 -10.28
CA LEU A 308 5.04 -2.64 -9.13
C LEU A 308 6.43 -3.13 -9.53
N PRO A 309 7.50 -2.34 -9.38
CA PRO A 309 8.85 -2.71 -9.83
C PRO A 309 9.60 -3.61 -8.82
N CYS A 310 8.87 -4.49 -8.13
CA CYS A 310 9.37 -5.19 -6.94
C CYS A 310 9.30 -6.72 -7.08
N GLY A 311 10.43 -7.39 -6.87
CA GLY A 311 10.49 -8.85 -6.75
C GLY A 311 10.17 -9.61 -8.03
N LYS A 312 9.72 -10.86 -7.90
CA LYS A 312 9.43 -11.75 -9.05
C LYS A 312 8.09 -11.46 -9.73
N THR A 313 7.24 -10.64 -9.13
CA THR A 313 5.96 -10.23 -9.71
C THR A 313 6.07 -8.86 -10.38
N ALA A 314 7.29 -8.35 -10.58
CA ALA A 314 7.50 -7.00 -11.04
C ALA A 314 6.88 -6.76 -12.41
N SER A 315 5.90 -5.86 -12.46
CA SER A 315 5.07 -5.62 -13.65
C SER A 315 4.54 -4.19 -13.67
N SER A 316 4.21 -3.70 -14.86
CA SER A 316 3.43 -2.47 -15.05
C SER A 316 2.15 -2.77 -15.81
N VAL A 317 1.13 -1.95 -15.59
CA VAL A 317 -0.22 -2.16 -16.12
C VAL A 317 -0.77 -0.87 -16.69
N ILE A 318 -1.48 -1.00 -17.81
CA ILE A 318 -2.42 0.00 -18.31
C ILE A 318 -3.80 -0.65 -18.35
N ARG A 319 -4.80 0.03 -17.77
CA ARG A 319 -6.22 -0.32 -17.89
C ARG A 319 -6.92 0.84 -18.58
N ARG A 320 -7.37 0.64 -19.83
CA ARG A 320 -8.02 1.66 -20.65
C ARG A 320 -9.36 1.16 -21.18
N GLY A 321 -10.44 1.85 -20.85
CA GLY A 321 -11.80 1.39 -21.12
C GLY A 321 -12.03 -0.02 -20.52
N GLY A 322 -12.51 -0.95 -21.36
CA GLY A 322 -12.71 -2.35 -20.98
C GLY A 322 -11.46 -3.23 -21.04
N TRP A 323 -10.30 -2.69 -21.44
CA TRP A 323 -9.08 -3.47 -21.68
C TRP A 323 -8.03 -3.26 -20.60
N LYS A 324 -7.22 -4.30 -20.38
CA LYS A 324 -6.07 -4.28 -19.47
C LYS A 324 -4.89 -4.98 -20.12
N LEU A 325 -3.72 -4.33 -20.12
CA LEU A 325 -2.46 -4.92 -20.54
C LEU A 325 -1.49 -4.98 -19.36
N VAL A 326 -0.82 -6.11 -19.21
CA VAL A 326 0.23 -6.35 -18.21
C VAL A 326 1.56 -6.49 -18.92
N LEU A 327 2.52 -5.62 -18.61
CA LEU A 327 3.93 -5.72 -19.01
C LEU A 327 4.72 -6.34 -17.86
N ASN A 328 5.15 -7.58 -18.04
CA ASN A 328 5.96 -8.32 -17.07
C ASN A 328 7.44 -7.96 -17.25
N HIS A 329 8.07 -7.43 -16.20
CA HIS A 329 9.47 -7.03 -16.23
C HIS A 329 10.45 -8.15 -15.89
N THR A 330 9.94 -9.30 -15.44
CA THR A 330 10.75 -10.45 -15.01
C THR A 330 10.25 -11.81 -15.54
N PRO A 331 9.93 -11.95 -16.85
CA PRO A 331 9.44 -13.21 -17.42
C PRO A 331 10.39 -14.39 -17.20
N GLU A 332 11.70 -14.15 -17.21
CA GLU A 332 12.72 -15.16 -16.93
C GLU A 332 12.71 -15.65 -15.47
N ALA A 333 12.18 -14.86 -14.53
CA ALA A 333 12.19 -15.18 -13.10
C ALA A 333 10.90 -15.85 -12.63
N ASN A 334 9.79 -15.60 -13.33
CA ASN A 334 8.45 -16.08 -12.95
C ASN A 334 7.80 -17.01 -14.00
N GLY A 335 8.35 -17.11 -15.21
CA GLY A 335 7.83 -17.97 -16.27
C GLY A 335 6.51 -17.50 -16.90
N ARG A 336 6.05 -16.28 -16.60
CA ARG A 336 4.85 -15.69 -17.21
C ARG A 336 5.20 -15.00 -18.54
N PRO A 337 4.23 -14.81 -19.46
CA PRO A 337 4.46 -14.07 -20.69
C PRO A 337 5.05 -12.67 -20.43
N PRO A 338 5.88 -12.14 -21.33
CA PRO A 338 6.36 -10.75 -21.24
C PRO A 338 5.23 -9.71 -21.32
N VAL A 339 4.18 -10.02 -22.07
CA VAL A 339 2.99 -9.18 -22.25
C VAL A 339 1.76 -10.06 -22.22
N GLU A 340 0.78 -9.72 -21.39
CA GLU A 340 -0.56 -10.32 -21.36
C GLU A 340 -1.61 -9.22 -21.66
N LEU A 341 -2.70 -9.58 -22.35
CA LEU A 341 -3.80 -8.67 -22.66
C LEU A 341 -5.15 -9.29 -22.27
N PHE A 342 -5.98 -8.56 -21.55
CA PHE A 342 -7.30 -9.02 -21.11
C PHE A 342 -8.39 -8.01 -21.49
N GLN A 343 -9.58 -8.52 -21.81
CA GLN A 343 -10.79 -7.71 -21.93
C GLN A 343 -11.64 -7.92 -20.67
N LEU A 344 -11.58 -6.97 -19.74
CA LEU A 344 -12.30 -7.02 -18.47
C LEU A 344 -13.79 -6.69 -18.63
N TYR A 345 -14.11 -5.77 -19.53
CA TYR A 345 -15.47 -5.31 -19.81
C TYR A 345 -15.70 -5.20 -21.32
N HIS A 346 -16.94 -5.43 -21.73
CA HIS A 346 -17.43 -5.05 -23.05
C HIS A 346 -17.63 -3.53 -23.14
N ASP A 347 -17.78 -2.99 -24.35
CA ASP A 347 -17.97 -1.55 -24.57
C ASP A 347 -19.28 -1.02 -23.97
N ASP A 348 -20.26 -1.90 -23.74
CA ASP A 348 -21.52 -1.60 -23.05
C ASP A 348 -21.40 -1.60 -21.51
N GLY A 349 -20.20 -1.80 -20.98
CA GLY A 349 -19.91 -1.82 -19.54
C GLY A 349 -20.17 -3.16 -18.85
N ARG A 350 -20.71 -4.18 -19.54
CA ARG A 350 -20.89 -5.49 -18.91
C ARG A 350 -19.55 -6.20 -18.69
N PRO A 351 -19.36 -6.90 -17.56
CA PRO A 351 -18.17 -7.74 -17.35
C PRO A 351 -17.97 -8.76 -18.48
N ALA A 352 -16.72 -8.89 -18.95
CA ALA A 352 -16.29 -9.85 -19.96
C ALA A 352 -15.42 -10.96 -19.34
N ASP A 353 -14.22 -10.64 -18.84
CA ASP A 353 -13.31 -11.56 -18.17
C ASP A 353 -12.63 -10.91 -16.95
N LEU A 354 -13.38 -10.71 -15.86
CA LEU A 354 -12.83 -10.16 -14.60
C LEU A 354 -11.81 -11.09 -13.91
N GLY A 355 -11.81 -12.36 -14.29
CA GLY A 355 -10.88 -13.36 -13.76
C GLY A 355 -9.57 -13.43 -14.55
N GLU A 356 -9.40 -12.61 -15.59
CA GLU A 356 -8.18 -12.56 -16.41
C GLU A 356 -7.71 -13.96 -16.84
N GLN A 357 -8.68 -14.80 -17.22
CA GLN A 357 -8.50 -16.21 -17.54
C GLN A 357 -8.05 -16.41 -18.98
N ARG A 358 -8.40 -15.49 -19.88
CA ARG A 358 -8.09 -15.57 -21.30
C ARG A 358 -7.15 -14.46 -21.72
N ASP A 359 -5.87 -14.79 -21.88
CA ASP A 359 -4.90 -13.90 -22.53
C ASP A 359 -5.21 -13.78 -24.03
N LEU A 360 -5.42 -12.54 -24.46
CA LEU A 360 -5.77 -12.15 -25.82
C LEU A 360 -4.58 -11.56 -26.59
N ALA A 361 -3.38 -11.48 -26.00
CA ALA A 361 -2.22 -10.81 -26.59
C ALA A 361 -1.81 -11.37 -27.96
N ALA A 362 -1.98 -12.68 -28.18
CA ALA A 362 -1.71 -13.33 -29.46
C ALA A 362 -2.86 -13.15 -30.48
N SER A 363 -4.11 -13.15 -30.00
CA SER A 363 -5.30 -13.05 -30.86
C SER A 363 -5.71 -11.62 -31.20
N GLN A 364 -5.25 -10.63 -30.44
CA GLN A 364 -5.57 -9.21 -30.60
C GLN A 364 -4.28 -8.36 -30.64
N PRO A 365 -3.38 -8.59 -31.62
CA PRO A 365 -2.06 -7.96 -31.65
C PRO A 365 -2.15 -6.43 -31.79
N GLU A 366 -3.12 -5.92 -32.56
CA GLU A 366 -3.30 -4.47 -32.75
C GLU A 366 -3.61 -3.76 -31.42
N LYS A 367 -4.57 -4.27 -30.65
CA LYS A 367 -4.91 -3.73 -29.33
C LYS A 367 -3.78 -3.93 -28.31
N ARG A 368 -3.06 -5.05 -28.38
CA ARG A 368 -1.87 -5.28 -27.54
C ARG A 368 -0.81 -4.21 -27.80
N ASP A 369 -0.46 -3.97 -29.06
CA ASP A 369 0.61 -3.05 -29.43
C ASP A 369 0.23 -1.60 -29.15
N GLU A 370 -1.04 -1.22 -29.38
CA GLU A 370 -1.60 0.07 -28.98
C GLU A 370 -1.37 0.37 -27.49
N LEU A 371 -1.83 -0.53 -26.61
CA LEU A 371 -1.72 -0.33 -25.17
C LEU A 371 -0.28 -0.47 -24.65
N LEU A 372 0.54 -1.31 -25.29
CA LEU A 372 1.94 -1.48 -24.91
C LEU A 372 2.74 -0.19 -25.18
N VAL A 373 2.56 0.41 -26.36
CA VAL A 373 3.21 1.69 -26.70
C VAL A 373 2.77 2.79 -25.73
N GLU A 374 1.48 2.86 -25.41
CA GLU A 374 0.96 3.85 -24.46
C GLU A 374 1.55 3.66 -23.04
N LEU A 375 1.60 2.41 -22.55
CA LEU A 375 2.18 2.09 -21.25
C LEU A 375 3.68 2.41 -21.20
N GLN A 376 4.43 2.05 -22.24
CA GLN A 376 5.87 2.34 -22.32
C GLN A 376 6.13 3.84 -22.37
N LYS A 377 5.31 4.60 -23.10
CA LYS A 377 5.39 6.06 -23.12
C LYS A 377 5.14 6.64 -21.72
N TRP A 378 4.09 6.19 -21.02
CA TRP A 378 3.78 6.64 -19.66
C TRP A 378 4.92 6.35 -18.68
N LEU A 379 5.51 5.15 -18.74
CA LEU A 379 6.67 4.78 -17.92
C LEU A 379 7.90 5.66 -18.23
N HIS A 380 8.14 5.95 -19.50
CA HIS A 380 9.25 6.80 -19.93
C HIS A 380 9.07 8.25 -19.46
N ASP A 381 7.89 8.84 -19.68
CA ASP A 381 7.59 10.23 -19.33
C ASP A 381 7.74 10.51 -17.82
N LEU A 382 7.51 9.49 -16.98
CA LEU A 382 7.65 9.57 -15.52
C LEU A 382 9.04 9.16 -14.98
N ASP A 383 10.01 8.84 -15.86
CA ASP A 383 11.28 8.18 -15.47
C ASP A 383 11.06 7.03 -14.48
N ALA A 384 10.06 6.19 -14.76
CA ALA A 384 9.64 5.13 -13.85
C ALA A 384 10.81 4.18 -13.57
N GLN A 385 11.07 3.90 -12.29
CA GLN A 385 12.05 2.90 -11.91
C GLN A 385 11.55 1.50 -12.28
N LEU A 386 12.40 0.74 -12.95
CA LEU A 386 12.14 -0.64 -13.34
C LEU A 386 13.10 -1.57 -12.56
N PRO A 387 12.74 -2.85 -12.33
CA PRO A 387 13.63 -3.78 -11.68
C PRO A 387 14.90 -3.97 -12.51
N TYR A 388 16.01 -4.20 -11.80
CA TYR A 388 17.28 -4.57 -12.43
C TYR A 388 17.51 -6.07 -12.36
N LYS A 389 18.06 -6.63 -13.42
CA LYS A 389 18.56 -8.01 -13.42
C LYS A 389 19.85 -8.09 -12.62
N ASN A 390 20.05 -9.19 -11.91
CA ASN A 390 21.27 -9.39 -11.13
C ASN A 390 22.09 -10.54 -11.72
N ALA A 391 23.25 -10.20 -12.32
CA ALA A 391 24.14 -11.17 -12.94
C ALA A 391 24.77 -12.17 -11.94
N LYS A 392 24.79 -11.83 -10.64
CA LYS A 392 25.49 -12.61 -9.59
C LYS A 392 24.61 -13.57 -8.78
N VAL A 393 23.27 -13.43 -8.83
CA VAL A 393 22.34 -14.18 -7.95
C VAL A 393 21.82 -15.48 -8.58
N ALA A 394 22.17 -15.75 -9.84
CA ALA A 394 21.93 -17.05 -10.43
C ALA A 394 22.65 -18.17 -9.65
N LYS A 395 21.95 -19.27 -9.36
CA LYS A 395 22.62 -20.50 -8.91
C LYS A 395 23.64 -20.93 -10.01
N PRO A 396 24.75 -21.60 -9.65
CA PRO A 396 25.65 -22.17 -10.66
C PRO A 396 24.86 -22.96 -11.72
N GLY A 397 25.03 -22.61 -13.00
CA GLY A 397 24.28 -23.20 -14.12
C GLY A 397 22.91 -22.54 -14.46
N GLN A 398 22.53 -21.45 -13.78
CA GLN A 398 21.26 -20.73 -14.02
C GLN A 398 21.47 -19.24 -14.32
N ALA A 399 22.61 -18.86 -14.90
CA ALA A 399 22.87 -17.47 -15.27
C ALA A 399 21.77 -16.95 -16.19
N LEU A 400 21.30 -15.73 -15.94
CA LEU A 400 20.35 -15.09 -16.84
C LEU A 400 21.03 -14.86 -18.21
N PRO A 401 20.34 -15.08 -19.34
CA PRO A 401 20.90 -14.82 -20.65
C PRO A 401 21.45 -13.39 -20.76
N GLY A 402 22.70 -13.25 -21.23
CA GLY A 402 23.39 -11.96 -21.35
C GLY A 402 24.20 -11.55 -20.11
N ALA A 403 24.15 -12.30 -19.00
CA ALA A 403 24.92 -12.00 -17.80
C ALA A 403 26.44 -11.98 -18.05
N GLU A 404 26.93 -12.75 -19.02
CA GLU A 404 28.34 -12.78 -19.44
C GLU A 404 28.81 -11.48 -20.11
N LYS A 405 27.87 -10.68 -20.64
CA LYS A 405 28.14 -9.40 -21.31
C LYS A 405 28.13 -8.23 -20.35
N VAL A 406 27.76 -8.42 -19.08
CA VAL A 406 27.68 -7.33 -18.10
C VAL A 406 29.08 -6.73 -17.89
N PRO A 407 29.25 -5.41 -18.09
CA PRO A 407 30.50 -4.71 -17.80
C PRO A 407 30.93 -4.83 -16.34
N HIS A 408 32.23 -5.01 -16.10
CA HIS A 408 32.83 -4.84 -14.78
C HIS A 408 33.25 -3.38 -14.55
N VAL A 409 33.15 -2.94 -13.30
CA VAL A 409 33.73 -1.67 -12.86
C VAL A 409 35.26 -1.82 -12.80
N LEU A 410 35.95 -0.90 -13.48
CA LEU A 410 37.41 -0.86 -13.59
C LEU A 410 38.04 0.01 -12.50
N GLY A 411 37.30 1.00 -12.00
CA GLY A 411 37.75 1.86 -10.91
C GLY A 411 36.86 3.06 -10.68
N LEU A 412 37.05 3.67 -9.53
CA LEU A 412 36.44 4.94 -9.12
C LEU A 412 37.51 6.02 -9.11
N SER A 413 37.14 7.25 -9.46
CA SER A 413 37.99 8.42 -9.35
C SER A 413 37.20 9.65 -8.96
N GLU A 414 37.87 10.58 -8.27
CA GLU A 414 37.34 11.88 -7.91
C GLU A 414 38.34 12.96 -8.37
N ASN A 415 37.82 14.06 -8.90
CA ASN A 415 38.60 15.25 -9.23
C ASN A 415 37.77 16.48 -8.89
N ASP A 416 38.17 17.20 -7.84
CA ASP A 416 37.36 18.23 -7.20
C ASP A 416 35.96 17.72 -6.84
N ASP A 417 34.91 18.29 -7.45
CA ASP A 417 33.51 17.89 -7.25
C ASP A 417 33.04 16.86 -8.27
N ARG A 418 33.88 16.42 -9.21
CA ARG A 418 33.51 15.43 -10.22
C ARG A 418 33.86 14.02 -9.75
N ILE A 419 32.86 13.17 -9.61
CA ILE A 419 33.01 11.76 -9.23
C ILE A 419 32.72 10.89 -10.45
N GLU A 420 33.56 9.89 -10.69
CA GLU A 420 33.48 9.02 -11.86
C GLU A 420 33.57 7.54 -11.50
N VAL A 421 32.87 6.72 -12.28
CA VAL A 421 33.07 5.28 -12.36
C VAL A 421 33.44 4.90 -13.78
N ARG A 422 34.55 4.16 -13.92
CA ARG A 422 34.98 3.56 -15.19
C ARG A 422 34.54 2.11 -15.25
N PHE A 423 34.12 1.66 -16.43
CA PHE A 423 33.66 0.30 -16.65
C PHE A 423 34.13 -0.26 -17.99
N GLU A 424 34.12 -1.57 -18.12
CA GLU A 424 34.50 -2.26 -19.35
C GLU A 424 33.62 -1.86 -20.54
N THR A 425 34.24 -1.71 -21.70
CA THR A 425 33.57 -1.46 -22.99
C THR A 425 34.09 -2.41 -24.06
N GLY A 426 33.39 -2.51 -25.19
CA GLY A 426 33.84 -3.25 -26.36
C GLY A 426 32.86 -4.32 -26.81
N SER A 427 33.18 -5.03 -27.89
CA SER A 427 32.25 -5.95 -28.59
C SER A 427 31.75 -7.13 -27.75
N GLY A 428 32.43 -7.46 -26.65
CA GLY A 428 32.03 -8.52 -25.72
C GLY A 428 31.15 -8.05 -24.56
N LYS A 429 30.84 -6.75 -24.48
CA LYS A 429 30.15 -6.14 -23.33
C LYS A 429 28.91 -5.37 -23.77
N SER A 430 27.87 -5.44 -22.94
CA SER A 430 26.64 -4.66 -23.11
C SER A 430 26.93 -3.17 -22.95
N ALA A 431 26.25 -2.33 -23.73
CA ALA A 431 26.30 -0.88 -23.50
C ALA A 431 25.69 -0.51 -22.15
N VAL A 432 26.36 0.34 -21.37
CA VAL A 432 25.77 0.99 -20.20
C VAL A 432 24.92 2.16 -20.68
N ILE A 433 23.64 2.16 -20.35
CA ILE A 433 22.66 3.14 -20.89
C ILE A 433 22.08 4.07 -19.82
N ARG A 434 22.31 3.78 -18.54
CA ARG A 434 21.85 4.60 -17.42
C ARG A 434 22.83 4.47 -16.26
N ALA A 435 23.06 5.59 -15.59
CA ALA A 435 23.80 5.66 -14.34
C ALA A 435 23.05 6.59 -13.39
N ASP A 436 22.83 6.14 -12.16
CA ASP A 436 22.31 6.99 -11.09
C ASP A 436 23.36 7.02 -9.97
N LEU A 437 23.72 8.22 -9.50
CA LEU A 437 24.49 8.41 -8.28
C LEU A 437 23.49 8.43 -7.10
N ILE A 438 23.60 7.44 -6.23
CA ILE A 438 22.85 7.38 -4.98
C ILE A 438 23.76 7.92 -3.88
N TYR A 439 23.39 9.02 -3.24
CA TYR A 439 24.27 9.76 -2.33
C TYR A 439 23.55 10.17 -1.05
N THR A 440 24.32 10.49 -0.01
CA THR A 440 23.79 11.00 1.25
C THR A 440 24.57 12.26 1.66
N THR A 441 23.88 13.18 2.33
CA THR A 441 24.47 14.40 2.91
C THR A 441 24.60 14.33 4.43
N ASN A 442 24.09 13.27 5.04
CA ASN A 442 24.07 13.07 6.49
C ASN A 442 24.47 11.64 6.91
N GLY A 443 25.08 10.88 6.00
CA GLY A 443 25.53 9.52 6.25
C GLY A 443 26.71 9.42 7.22
N SER A 444 26.77 8.28 7.92
CA SER A 444 27.87 7.88 8.82
C SER A 444 29.10 7.36 8.05
N ASP A 445 30.22 7.16 8.75
CA ASP A 445 31.52 6.73 8.20
C ASP A 445 31.52 5.34 7.51
N GLU A 446 30.40 4.61 7.49
CA GLU A 446 30.28 3.32 6.82
C GLU A 446 29.04 3.30 5.92
N LEU A 447 29.15 2.75 4.71
CA LEU A 447 28.03 2.32 3.85
C LEU A 447 27.23 1.16 4.50
N ARG A 448 26.82 1.31 5.76
CA ARG A 448 26.10 0.33 6.55
C ARG A 448 24.90 1.01 7.18
N ASP A 449 23.76 0.36 7.01
CA ASP A 449 22.46 0.62 7.65
C ASP A 449 22.55 0.51 9.19
N LYS A 450 23.31 1.40 9.81
CA LYS A 450 23.50 1.45 11.28
C LYS A 450 22.88 2.69 11.89
N SER A 451 22.73 3.79 11.15
CA SER A 451 22.03 4.98 11.63
C SER A 451 20.62 5.03 11.02
N ALA A 452 19.62 5.23 11.88
CA ALA A 452 18.22 5.26 11.52
C ALA A 452 17.81 6.51 10.71
N HIS A 453 18.75 7.41 10.44
CA HIS A 453 18.49 8.78 10.04
C HIS A 453 19.22 9.19 8.76
N GLU A 454 19.87 8.27 8.04
CA GLU A 454 20.51 8.61 6.77
C GLU A 454 19.47 8.80 5.67
N GLU A 455 19.51 9.97 5.04
CA GLU A 455 18.73 10.26 3.85
C GLU A 455 19.59 9.98 2.62
N TRP A 456 19.04 9.18 1.72
CA TRP A 456 19.69 8.83 0.46
C TRP A 456 18.92 9.46 -0.69
N HIS A 457 19.60 10.34 -1.40
CA HIS A 457 19.12 11.02 -2.57
C HIS A 457 19.65 10.35 -3.83
N ARG A 458 19.00 10.65 -4.96
CA ARG A 458 19.38 10.14 -6.26
C ARG A 458 19.60 11.29 -7.21
N LEU A 459 20.71 11.23 -7.94
CA LEU A 459 21.04 12.13 -9.04
C LEU A 459 21.26 11.28 -10.31
N ARG A 460 20.72 11.74 -11.44
CA ARG A 460 21.02 11.12 -12.74
C ARG A 460 22.46 11.49 -13.13
N ALA A 461 23.28 10.49 -13.38
CA ALA A 461 24.64 10.66 -13.87
C ALA A 461 24.68 10.59 -15.41
N GLU A 462 25.70 11.22 -15.98
CA GLU A 462 25.99 11.15 -17.41
C GLU A 462 26.75 9.85 -17.70
N VAL A 463 26.52 9.28 -18.89
CA VAL A 463 27.14 8.01 -19.32
C VAL A 463 27.67 8.17 -20.74
N GLY A 464 28.94 7.82 -20.95
CA GLY A 464 29.59 7.86 -22.26
C GLY A 464 31.02 7.33 -22.20
N ASP A 465 31.49 6.75 -23.30
CA ASP A 465 32.90 6.35 -23.49
C ASP A 465 33.53 5.51 -22.36
N GLY A 466 32.76 4.58 -21.77
CA GLY A 466 33.24 3.72 -20.68
C GLY A 466 33.31 4.37 -19.31
N ILE A 467 32.69 5.54 -19.18
CA ILE A 467 32.65 6.35 -17.97
C ILE A 467 31.19 6.68 -17.64
N ALA A 468 30.86 6.66 -16.35
CA ALA A 468 29.73 7.41 -15.84
C ALA A 468 30.21 8.42 -14.80
N PHE A 469 29.69 9.64 -14.85
CA PHE A 469 30.13 10.70 -13.97
C PHE A 469 28.98 11.58 -13.50
N ALA A 470 29.18 12.22 -12.36
CA ALA A 470 28.28 13.19 -11.78
C ALA A 470 29.05 14.23 -10.97
N THR A 471 28.52 15.44 -10.88
CA THR A 471 28.97 16.46 -9.92
C THR A 471 28.41 16.12 -8.54
N ALA A 472 29.30 16.01 -7.55
CA ALA A 472 28.99 15.80 -6.15
C ALA A 472 28.10 16.94 -5.64
N PRO A 473 26.87 16.64 -5.16
CA PRO A 473 25.99 17.66 -4.60
C PRO A 473 26.60 18.28 -3.33
N PRO A 474 26.32 19.56 -3.04
CA PRO A 474 26.80 20.20 -1.81
C PRO A 474 26.44 19.39 -0.56
N GLY A 475 27.44 19.17 0.30
CA GLY A 475 27.27 18.41 1.54
C GLY A 475 27.23 16.89 1.36
N MET A 476 27.40 16.37 0.15
CA MET A 476 27.55 14.93 -0.08
C MET A 476 28.74 14.39 0.73
N THR A 477 28.50 13.36 1.54
CA THR A 477 29.54 12.67 2.32
C THR A 477 29.93 11.34 1.68
N HIS A 478 28.96 10.61 1.14
CA HIS A 478 29.15 9.30 0.53
C HIS A 478 28.21 9.12 -0.67
N GLY A 479 28.60 8.25 -1.61
CA GLY A 479 27.73 7.83 -2.70
C GLY A 479 28.15 6.54 -3.39
N ILE A 480 27.23 5.99 -4.17
CA ILE A 480 27.37 4.75 -4.93
C ILE A 480 26.79 4.97 -6.32
N PHE A 481 27.52 4.54 -7.35
CA PHE A 481 26.96 4.47 -8.69
C PHE A 481 26.16 3.17 -8.88
N CYS A 482 24.90 3.34 -9.26
CA CYS A 482 24.02 2.29 -9.73
C CYS A 482 23.88 2.42 -11.25
N LEU A 483 24.55 1.55 -12.00
CA LEU A 483 24.50 1.56 -13.46
C LEU A 483 23.58 0.46 -14.00
N ARG A 484 23.05 0.68 -15.20
CA ARG A 484 22.20 -0.27 -15.93
C ARG A 484 22.70 -0.44 -17.34
N ASP A 485 22.87 -1.69 -17.75
CA ASP A 485 23.14 -2.01 -19.14
C ASP A 485 21.87 -2.09 -20.01
N GLU A 486 22.05 -2.14 -21.33
CA GLU A 486 20.96 -2.25 -22.31
C GLU A 486 20.12 -3.53 -22.17
N ASN A 487 20.66 -4.55 -21.50
CA ASN A 487 19.98 -5.82 -21.22
C ASN A 487 19.25 -5.79 -19.86
N GLY A 488 19.31 -4.66 -19.15
CA GLY A 488 18.64 -4.42 -17.88
C GLY A 488 19.38 -4.93 -16.64
N PHE A 489 20.65 -5.32 -16.75
CA PHE A 489 21.45 -5.77 -15.62
C PHE A 489 21.98 -4.60 -14.78
N LEU A 490 21.95 -4.78 -13.46
CA LEU A 490 22.59 -3.89 -12.50
C LEU A 490 24.10 -4.09 -12.49
N ILE A 491 24.84 -3.00 -12.64
CA ILE A 491 26.27 -2.92 -12.39
C ILE A 491 26.44 -1.99 -11.18
N ARG A 492 27.07 -2.49 -10.12
CA ARG A 492 27.35 -1.70 -8.91
C ARG A 492 28.84 -1.38 -8.84
N SER A 493 29.16 -0.12 -8.58
CA SER A 493 30.51 0.34 -8.24
C SER A 493 30.92 -0.02 -6.84
#